data_AF-A0A6U2XBF9-F1
#
_entry.id   AF-A0A6U2XBF9-F1
#
_cell.length_a   1.000
_cell.length_b   1.000
_cell.length_c   1.000
_cell.angle_alpha   90.00
_cell.angle_beta   90.00
_cell.angle_gamma   90.00
#
_symmetry.space_group_name_H-M   'P 1'
#
loop_
_entity.id
_entity.type
_entity.pdbx_description
1 polymer ?
#
loop_
_entity_poly.entity_id
_entity_poly.type
_entity_poly.pdbx_seq_one_letter_code
_entity_poly.pdbx_strand_id
1 'polypeptide(L)'
;MAGGHLPLTRRTMLPDLIDLFAPWFFIRSFAFLITCVEIAMFLISMYVGHVYFDGAFVKNNDMGGPSEETLVSMGAVSTPLIKNQFQFWRLFTPLFLHAGVLHIASNLLFFSQCAYTFERRWGRYAVALIFFLSGIAGNMLSAVGNPDMTAVGASGALAGLLGADLVYIYLNWNFIPARESRVELCVVTMIILLNVMIGGSKGNIDNLAHLGGLVEGGICGFSLVKILVPDQEPNRDAYRRGGIIGTLALYALFFITLYAFPSS
;
A
#
# COMPACT_ATOMS: atom_id res chain seq x y z
N MET A 1 -25.35 38.01 -43.56
CA MET A 1 -23.98 38.22 -43.02
C MET A 1 -23.73 37.11 -42.00
N ALA A 2 -22.66 36.34 -42.22
CA ALA A 2 -22.40 35.07 -41.56
C ALA A 2 -22.01 35.26 -40.08
N GLY A 3 -22.70 34.54 -39.19
CA GLY A 3 -22.27 34.34 -37.81
C GLY A 3 -21.17 33.28 -37.78
N GLY A 4 -19.95 33.71 -37.47
CA GLY A 4 -18.78 32.83 -37.39
C GLY A 4 -18.94 31.78 -36.31
N HIS A 5 -18.97 30.51 -36.72
CA HIS A 5 -18.68 29.39 -35.85
C HIS A 5 -17.22 29.48 -35.40
N LEU A 6 -17.00 29.65 -34.10
CA LEU A 6 -15.70 29.39 -33.48
C LEU A 6 -15.29 27.95 -33.79
N PRO A 7 -14.06 27.69 -34.24
CA PRO A 7 -13.62 26.33 -34.48
C PRO A 7 -13.55 25.59 -33.15
N LEU A 8 -14.22 24.43 -33.08
CA LEU A 8 -13.99 23.43 -32.04
C LEU A 8 -12.51 23.05 -32.07
N THR A 9 -11.71 23.63 -31.18
CA THR A 9 -10.32 23.22 -30.99
C THR A 9 -10.32 21.76 -30.58
N ARG A 10 -9.83 20.95 -31.50
CA ARG A 10 -9.59 19.51 -31.43
C ARG A 10 -9.06 19.14 -30.02
N ARG A 11 -9.92 18.57 -29.16
CA ARG A 11 -9.46 17.89 -27.95
C ARG A 11 -8.48 16.81 -28.40
N THR A 12 -7.22 16.89 -27.96
CA THR A 12 -6.32 15.74 -28.03
C THR A 12 -7.04 14.58 -27.33
N MET A 13 -7.28 13.49 -28.05
CA MET A 13 -8.11 12.37 -27.59
C MET A 13 -7.47 11.53 -26.48
N LEU A 14 -6.18 11.73 -26.19
CA LEU A 14 -5.44 10.99 -25.17
C LEU A 14 -5.02 11.94 -24.03
N PRO A 15 -5.23 11.54 -22.76
CA PRO A 15 -4.67 12.27 -21.63
C PRO A 15 -3.14 12.27 -21.71
N ASP A 16 -2.51 13.29 -21.13
CA ASP A 16 -1.05 13.36 -21.03
C ASP A 16 -0.53 12.12 -20.27
N LEU A 17 0.68 11.64 -20.60
CA LEU A 17 1.30 10.49 -19.94
C LEU A 17 1.44 10.74 -18.43
N ILE A 18 1.72 11.98 -18.03
CA ILE A 18 1.79 12.36 -16.62
C ILE A 18 0.42 12.25 -15.96
N ASP A 19 -0.65 12.69 -16.64
CA ASP A 19 -2.02 12.58 -16.11
C ASP A 19 -2.49 11.12 -15.99
N LEU A 20 -1.93 10.21 -16.80
CA LEU A 20 -2.22 8.79 -16.73
C LEU A 20 -1.54 8.11 -15.53
N PHE A 21 -0.28 8.42 -15.26
CA PHE A 21 0.53 7.70 -14.26
C PHE A 21 0.62 8.42 -12.91
N ALA A 22 0.57 9.75 -12.90
CA ALA A 22 0.69 10.59 -11.70
C ALA A 22 -0.33 11.74 -11.77
N PRO A 23 -1.64 11.42 -11.77
CA PRO A 23 -2.67 12.44 -11.84
C PRO A 23 -2.52 13.40 -10.66
N TRP A 24 -2.54 14.71 -10.91
CA TRP A 24 -2.41 15.73 -9.85
C TRP A 24 -1.05 15.74 -9.13
N PHE A 25 0.01 15.35 -9.83
CA PHE A 25 1.38 15.39 -9.34
C PHE A 25 1.77 16.72 -8.69
N PHE A 26 2.39 16.63 -7.51
CA PHE A 26 3.06 17.74 -6.83
C PHE A 26 4.33 17.25 -6.14
N ILE A 27 5.43 18.01 -6.24
CA ILE A 27 6.74 17.62 -5.67
C ILE A 27 6.75 17.51 -4.13
N ARG A 28 5.73 18.08 -3.46
CA ARG A 28 5.55 18.02 -2.00
C ARG A 28 4.51 16.97 -1.59
N SER A 29 4.08 16.11 -2.52
CA SER A 29 3.13 15.05 -2.23
C SER A 29 3.81 13.93 -1.43
N PHE A 30 3.03 13.27 -0.59
CA PHE A 30 3.49 12.06 0.10
C PHE A 30 3.85 10.98 -0.93
N ALA A 31 3.01 10.82 -1.96
CA ALA A 31 3.24 9.83 -3.01
C ALA A 31 4.59 10.01 -3.72
N PHE A 32 4.98 11.25 -4.04
CA PHE A 32 6.26 11.52 -4.69
C PHE A 32 7.43 11.22 -3.73
N LEU A 33 7.35 11.68 -2.49
CA LEU A 33 8.39 11.47 -1.49
C LEU A 33 8.66 9.99 -1.27
N ILE A 34 7.61 9.19 -1.06
CA ILE A 34 7.77 7.77 -0.78
C ILE A 34 8.29 7.00 -2.00
N THR A 35 7.86 7.36 -3.21
CA THR A 35 8.44 6.81 -4.46
C THR A 35 9.94 7.08 -4.56
N CYS A 36 10.40 8.30 -4.25
CA CYS A 36 11.83 8.61 -4.22
C CYS A 36 12.59 7.77 -3.19
N VAL A 37 12.02 7.59 -1.99
CA VAL A 37 12.62 6.79 -0.93
C VAL A 37 12.71 5.31 -1.34
N GLU A 38 11.66 4.75 -1.92
CA GLU A 38 11.64 3.36 -2.39
C GLU A 38 12.67 3.11 -3.50
N ILE A 39 12.78 4.02 -4.48
CA ILE A 39 13.81 3.94 -5.52
C ILE A 39 15.21 4.00 -4.90
N ALA A 40 15.45 4.94 -3.99
CA ALA A 40 16.75 5.09 -3.34
C ALA A 40 17.11 3.84 -2.51
N MET A 41 16.17 3.32 -1.71
CA MET A 41 16.36 2.12 -0.91
C MET A 41 16.58 0.87 -1.77
N PHE A 42 15.90 0.77 -2.91
CA PHE A 42 16.15 -0.29 -3.87
C PHE A 42 17.58 -0.21 -4.43
N LEU A 43 18.04 0.96 -4.88
CA LEU A 43 19.42 1.14 -5.35
C LEU A 43 20.45 0.83 -4.26
N ILE A 44 20.19 1.23 -3.01
CA ILE A 44 21.04 0.88 -1.86
C ILE A 44 21.06 -0.64 -1.67
N SER A 45 19.93 -1.34 -1.80
CA SER A 45 19.89 -2.80 -1.69
C SER A 45 20.68 -3.51 -2.76
N MET A 46 20.64 -3.00 -4.00
CA MET A 46 21.47 -3.50 -5.10
C MET A 46 22.96 -3.29 -4.81
N TYR A 47 23.34 -2.13 -4.27
CA TYR A 47 24.72 -1.83 -3.90
C TYR A 47 25.20 -2.72 -2.74
N VAL A 48 24.41 -2.87 -1.68
CA VAL A 48 24.75 -3.75 -0.54
C VAL A 48 24.89 -5.19 -1.01
N GLY A 49 23.97 -5.68 -1.84
CA GLY A 49 24.05 -7.00 -2.44
C GLY A 49 25.32 -7.19 -3.28
N HIS A 50 25.72 -6.17 -4.03
CA HIS A 50 26.96 -6.20 -4.82
C HIS A 50 28.24 -6.25 -3.98
N VAL A 51 28.29 -5.52 -2.86
CA VAL A 51 29.51 -5.36 -2.07
C VAL A 51 29.69 -6.47 -1.03
N TYR A 52 28.60 -6.91 -0.39
CA TYR A 52 28.66 -7.77 0.79
C TYR A 52 28.09 -9.18 0.59
N PHE A 53 27.42 -9.45 -0.53
CA PHE A 53 26.73 -10.71 -0.81
C PHE A 53 27.00 -11.20 -2.24
N ASP A 54 26.13 -12.06 -2.78
CA ASP A 54 26.28 -12.76 -4.08
C ASP A 54 26.05 -11.87 -5.32
N GLY A 55 26.01 -10.54 -5.15
CA GLY A 55 25.80 -9.60 -6.24
C GLY A 55 24.50 -8.81 -6.17
N ALA A 56 24.41 -7.76 -6.97
CA ALA A 56 23.18 -6.97 -7.12
C ALA A 56 22.03 -7.77 -7.76
N PHE A 57 22.38 -8.70 -8.66
CA PHE A 57 21.43 -9.56 -9.38
C PHE A 57 21.84 -11.01 -9.21
N VAL A 58 21.10 -11.76 -8.40
CA VAL A 58 21.36 -13.19 -8.20
C VAL A 58 20.59 -14.05 -9.20
N LYS A 59 21.23 -15.12 -9.70
CA LYS A 59 20.66 -15.97 -10.77
C LYS A 59 19.34 -16.66 -10.40
N ASN A 60 19.13 -16.92 -9.11
CA ASN A 60 17.94 -17.63 -8.60
C ASN A 60 16.80 -16.67 -8.19
N ASN A 61 16.87 -15.41 -8.61
CA ASN A 61 15.82 -14.42 -8.35
C ASN A 61 15.21 -13.94 -9.68
N ASP A 62 14.09 -14.55 -10.06
CA ASP A 62 13.35 -14.24 -11.28
C ASP A 62 12.80 -12.80 -11.33
N MET A 63 12.75 -12.10 -10.19
CA MET A 63 12.35 -10.69 -10.15
C MET A 63 13.48 -9.73 -10.56
N GLY A 64 14.71 -10.26 -10.74
CA GLY A 64 15.89 -9.49 -11.10
C GLY A 64 16.33 -8.56 -9.98
N GLY A 65 16.84 -9.12 -8.88
CA GLY A 65 17.18 -8.35 -7.68
C GLY A 65 18.21 -9.03 -6.77
N PRO A 66 18.40 -8.48 -5.56
CA PRO A 66 19.39 -8.99 -4.61
C PRO A 66 18.95 -10.33 -4.01
N SER A 67 19.83 -10.97 -3.25
CA SER A 67 19.49 -12.19 -2.49
C SER A 67 18.54 -11.90 -1.33
N GLU A 68 17.82 -12.93 -0.88
CA GLU A 68 17.02 -12.86 0.36
C GLU A 68 17.89 -12.47 1.56
N GLU A 69 19.11 -13.00 1.65
CA GLU A 69 20.07 -12.66 2.70
C GLU A 69 20.40 -11.16 2.73
N THR A 70 20.59 -10.55 1.56
CA THR A 70 20.78 -9.09 1.44
C THR A 70 19.58 -8.36 2.04
N LEU A 71 18.36 -8.75 1.68
CA LEU A 71 17.13 -8.11 2.16
C LEU A 71 16.94 -8.30 3.67
N VAL A 72 17.21 -9.50 4.20
CA VAL A 72 17.16 -9.78 5.64
C VAL A 72 18.20 -8.93 6.39
N SER A 73 19.42 -8.78 5.86
CA SER A 73 20.45 -7.92 6.46
C SER A 73 20.01 -6.45 6.54
N MET A 74 19.20 -6.00 5.57
CA MET A 74 18.69 -4.64 5.48
C MET A 74 17.38 -4.39 6.20
N GLY A 75 16.79 -5.41 6.83
CA GLY A 75 15.57 -5.25 7.64
C GLY A 75 14.30 -5.78 6.99
N ALA A 76 14.36 -6.75 6.07
CA ALA A 76 13.18 -7.51 5.67
C ALA A 76 12.49 -8.17 6.89
N VAL A 77 11.20 -8.51 6.73
CA VAL A 77 10.46 -9.26 7.74
C VAL A 77 11.18 -10.58 7.97
N SER A 78 11.46 -10.89 9.22
CA SER A 78 12.00 -12.17 9.65
C SER A 78 11.43 -12.47 11.02
N THR A 79 10.47 -13.39 11.07
CA THR A 79 9.74 -13.73 12.30
C THR A 79 10.68 -14.17 13.43
N PRO A 80 11.71 -15.01 13.20
CA PRO A 80 12.66 -15.36 14.25
C PRO A 80 13.40 -14.14 14.81
N LEU A 81 13.80 -13.18 13.98
CA LEU A 81 14.52 -11.97 14.43
C LEU A 81 13.59 -11.00 15.16
N ILE A 82 12.34 -10.85 14.70
CA ILE A 82 11.33 -10.03 15.38
C ILE A 82 11.05 -10.60 16.77
N LYS A 83 10.77 -11.91 16.84
CA LYS A 83 10.28 -12.56 18.04
C LYS A 83 11.37 -12.82 19.07
N ASN A 84 12.50 -13.40 18.64
CA ASN A 84 13.54 -13.89 19.56
C ASN A 84 14.60 -12.82 19.86
N GLN A 85 14.74 -11.80 19.00
CA GLN A 85 15.73 -10.73 19.16
C GLN A 85 15.08 -9.34 19.27
N PHE A 86 13.75 -9.26 19.38
CA PHE A 86 13.00 -8.01 19.56
C PHE A 86 13.27 -6.95 18.49
N GLN A 87 13.57 -7.38 17.25
CA GLN A 87 13.88 -6.49 16.12
C GLN A 87 12.61 -5.90 15.48
N PHE A 88 11.77 -5.20 16.27
CA PHE A 88 10.46 -4.69 15.84
C PHE A 88 10.50 -3.71 14.67
N TRP A 89 11.64 -3.05 14.42
CA TRP A 89 11.82 -2.19 13.24
C TRP A 89 11.64 -2.97 11.93
N ARG A 90 11.81 -4.29 11.93
CA ARG A 90 11.52 -5.19 10.80
C ARG A 90 10.03 -5.28 10.44
N LEU A 91 9.14 -4.65 11.19
CA LEU A 91 7.74 -4.44 10.79
C LEU A 91 7.56 -3.17 9.96
N PHE A 92 8.54 -2.26 9.97
CA PHE A 92 8.49 -0.96 9.30
C PHE A 92 9.46 -0.86 8.12
N THR A 93 10.72 -1.28 8.30
CA THR A 93 11.75 -1.26 7.25
C THR A 93 11.39 -1.99 5.95
N PRO A 94 10.62 -3.11 5.96
CA PRO A 94 10.29 -3.81 4.72
C PRO A 94 9.45 -3.00 3.74
N LEU A 95 8.74 -1.96 4.21
CA LEU A 95 7.92 -1.09 3.34
C LEU A 95 8.77 -0.43 2.24
N PHE A 96 10.07 -0.29 2.45
CA PHE A 96 10.98 0.37 1.49
C PHE A 96 11.87 -0.59 0.72
N LEU A 97 11.85 -1.88 1.08
CA LEU A 97 12.67 -2.92 0.43
C LEU A 97 11.86 -3.60 -0.67
N HIS A 98 12.53 -4.03 -1.74
CA HIS A 98 11.88 -4.69 -2.86
C HIS A 98 12.73 -5.87 -3.33
N ALA A 99 12.05 -6.97 -3.70
CA ALA A 99 12.70 -8.22 -4.07
C ALA A 99 13.41 -8.19 -5.44
N GLY A 100 13.16 -7.17 -6.26
CA GLY A 100 13.79 -7.02 -7.57
C GLY A 100 13.13 -5.95 -8.43
N VAL A 101 13.69 -5.75 -9.63
CA VAL A 101 13.26 -4.71 -10.58
C VAL A 101 11.77 -4.86 -10.94
N LEU A 102 11.31 -6.08 -11.24
CA LEU A 102 9.90 -6.31 -11.59
C LEU A 102 8.96 -5.99 -10.41
N HIS A 103 9.41 -6.28 -9.18
CA HIS A 103 8.64 -6.01 -7.98
C HIS A 103 8.51 -4.50 -7.71
N ILE A 104 9.61 -3.74 -7.69
CA ILE A 104 9.52 -2.29 -7.48
C ILE A 104 8.78 -1.58 -8.62
N ALA A 105 9.03 -1.97 -9.88
CA ALA A 105 8.36 -1.34 -11.03
C ALA A 105 6.84 -1.51 -10.96
N SER A 106 6.36 -2.72 -10.68
CA SER A 106 4.92 -2.96 -10.51
C SER A 106 4.36 -2.20 -9.31
N ASN A 107 5.05 -2.21 -8.17
CA ASN A 107 4.59 -1.50 -6.97
C ASN A 107 4.45 0.01 -7.22
N LEU A 108 5.48 0.65 -7.77
CA LEU A 108 5.47 2.09 -8.07
C LEU A 108 4.39 2.48 -9.07
N LEU A 109 4.12 1.65 -10.09
CA LEU A 109 3.05 1.90 -11.07
C LEU A 109 1.66 1.86 -10.41
N PHE A 110 1.39 0.87 -9.58
CA PHE A 110 0.10 0.79 -8.88
C PHE A 110 -0.03 1.86 -7.80
N PHE A 111 1.05 2.10 -7.07
CA PHE A 111 1.11 3.09 -6.02
C PHE A 111 0.88 4.49 -6.59
N SER A 112 1.50 4.86 -7.72
CA SER A 112 1.31 6.18 -8.31
C SER A 112 -0.15 6.41 -8.74
N GLN A 113 -0.80 5.44 -9.37
CA GLN A 113 -2.21 5.59 -9.79
C GLN A 113 -3.16 5.81 -8.60
N CYS A 114 -2.93 5.10 -7.49
CA CYS A 114 -3.78 5.17 -6.31
C CYS A 114 -3.44 6.37 -5.42
N ALA A 115 -2.18 6.52 -5.04
CA ALA A 115 -1.75 7.40 -3.97
C ALA A 115 -1.96 8.89 -4.29
N TYR A 116 -1.69 9.35 -5.52
CA TYR A 116 -1.96 10.75 -5.86
C TYR A 116 -3.47 11.07 -5.86
N THR A 117 -4.29 10.14 -6.35
CA THR A 117 -5.76 10.27 -6.33
C THR A 117 -6.29 10.35 -4.90
N PHE A 118 -5.83 9.44 -4.03
CA PHE A 118 -6.23 9.40 -2.63
C PHE A 118 -5.68 10.59 -1.83
N GLU A 119 -4.47 11.05 -2.14
CA GLU A 119 -3.86 12.20 -1.49
C GLU A 119 -4.62 13.48 -1.80
N ARG A 120 -5.14 13.62 -3.02
CA ARG A 120 -6.03 14.72 -3.37
C ARG A 120 -7.38 14.64 -2.63
N ARG A 121 -7.87 13.44 -2.38
CA ARG A 121 -9.18 13.19 -1.77
C ARG A 121 -9.18 13.34 -0.25
N TRP A 122 -8.18 12.76 0.42
CA TRP A 122 -8.11 12.66 1.89
C TRP A 122 -7.02 13.54 2.50
N GLY A 123 -6.13 14.09 1.67
CA GLY A 123 -4.96 14.84 2.11
C GLY A 123 -3.77 13.93 2.43
N ARG A 124 -2.57 14.48 2.25
CA ARG A 124 -1.30 13.75 2.37
C ARG A 124 -1.06 13.06 3.70
N TYR A 125 -1.50 13.67 4.81
CA TYR A 125 -1.30 13.12 6.14
C TYR A 125 -2.19 11.90 6.41
N ALA A 126 -3.43 11.92 5.92
CA ALA A 126 -4.33 10.77 6.04
C ALA A 126 -3.79 9.59 5.23
N VAL A 127 -3.39 9.82 3.98
CA VAL A 127 -2.77 8.79 3.12
C VAL A 127 -1.49 8.24 3.74
N ALA A 128 -0.61 9.10 4.26
CA ALA A 128 0.61 8.66 4.92
C ALA A 128 0.33 7.78 6.15
N LEU A 129 -0.61 8.18 7.00
CA LEU A 129 -1.00 7.39 8.18
C LEU A 129 -1.59 6.04 7.80
N ILE A 130 -2.53 6.01 6.84
CA ILE A 130 -3.11 4.76 6.34
C ILE A 130 -2.01 3.88 5.76
N PHE A 131 -1.13 4.42 4.92
CA PHE A 131 -0.04 3.68 4.28
C PHE A 131 0.86 3.01 5.34
N PHE A 132 1.39 3.77 6.29
CA PHE A 132 2.32 3.22 7.28
C PHE A 132 1.64 2.24 8.23
N LEU A 133 0.45 2.56 8.74
CA LEU A 133 -0.28 1.67 9.65
C LEU A 133 -0.69 0.37 8.95
N SER A 134 -1.19 0.44 7.73
CA SER A 134 -1.54 -0.75 6.95
C SER A 134 -0.32 -1.59 6.58
N GLY A 135 0.81 -0.97 6.23
CA GLY A 135 2.05 -1.71 5.96
C GLY A 135 2.56 -2.47 7.18
N ILE A 136 2.55 -1.84 8.35
CA ILE A 136 2.93 -2.48 9.62
C ILE A 136 1.97 -3.62 9.97
N ALA A 137 0.65 -3.39 9.89
CA ALA A 137 -0.35 -4.41 10.16
C ALA A 137 -0.24 -5.61 9.20
N GLY A 138 0.05 -5.35 7.92
CA GLY A 138 0.36 -6.39 6.94
C GLY A 138 1.58 -7.22 7.34
N ASN A 139 2.70 -6.57 7.67
CA ASN A 139 3.92 -7.26 8.11
C ASN A 139 3.70 -8.05 9.42
N MET A 140 2.86 -7.56 10.33
CA MET A 140 2.49 -8.29 11.54
C MET A 140 1.67 -9.54 11.23
N LEU A 141 0.65 -9.45 10.37
CA LEU A 141 -0.17 -10.61 10.00
C LEU A 141 0.64 -11.65 9.21
N SER A 142 1.54 -11.18 8.33
CA SER A 142 2.55 -12.01 7.67
C SER A 142 3.40 -12.78 8.67
N ALA A 143 4.03 -12.08 9.63
CA ALA A 143 4.89 -12.72 10.63
C ALA A 143 4.14 -13.74 11.51
N VAL A 144 2.84 -13.52 11.73
CA VAL A 144 1.98 -14.45 12.48
C VAL A 144 1.60 -15.69 11.66
N GLY A 145 1.18 -15.53 10.40
CA GLY A 145 0.63 -16.62 9.62
C GLY A 145 1.59 -17.30 8.63
N ASN A 146 2.70 -16.64 8.29
CA ASN A 146 3.76 -17.12 7.41
C ASN A 146 5.15 -16.93 8.08
N PRO A 147 5.41 -17.57 9.24
CA PRO A 147 6.61 -17.28 10.05
C PRO A 147 7.94 -17.53 9.32
N ASP A 148 7.96 -18.45 8.36
CA ASP A 148 9.15 -18.82 7.58
C ASP A 148 9.37 -17.94 6.34
N MET A 149 8.42 -17.06 6.02
CA MET A 149 8.49 -16.21 4.83
C MET A 149 9.26 -14.92 5.13
N THR A 150 10.26 -14.62 4.31
CA THR A 150 10.86 -13.28 4.25
C THR A 150 9.99 -12.38 3.37
N ALA A 151 9.38 -11.36 3.98
CA ALA A 151 8.53 -10.40 3.27
C ALA A 151 9.19 -9.02 3.12
N VAL A 152 8.98 -8.40 1.95
CA VAL A 152 9.39 -7.04 1.60
C VAL A 152 8.35 -6.40 0.68
N GLY A 153 8.33 -5.08 0.61
CA GLY A 153 7.54 -4.28 -0.34
C GLY A 153 6.40 -3.51 0.31
N ALA A 154 6.02 -2.41 -0.33
CA ALA A 154 4.92 -1.55 0.10
C ALA A 154 3.51 -2.11 -0.24
N SER A 155 3.40 -3.31 -0.82
CA SER A 155 2.12 -3.82 -1.34
C SER A 155 1.06 -4.04 -0.27
N GLY A 156 1.45 -4.37 0.97
CA GLY A 156 0.50 -4.42 2.10
C GLY A 156 -0.07 -3.03 2.44
N ALA A 157 0.79 -2.01 2.42
CA ALA A 157 0.36 -0.62 2.61
C ALA A 157 -0.58 -0.15 1.48
N LEU A 158 -0.30 -0.52 0.23
CA LEU A 158 -1.17 -0.26 -0.91
C LEU A 158 -2.53 -0.96 -0.78
N ALA A 159 -2.56 -2.22 -0.35
CA ALA A 159 -3.80 -2.93 -0.06
C ALA A 159 -4.62 -2.19 1.02
N GLY A 160 -3.95 -1.59 2.00
CA GLY A 160 -4.60 -0.71 2.98
C GLY A 160 -5.22 0.55 2.41
N LEU A 161 -4.56 1.22 1.47
CA LEU A 161 -5.16 2.36 0.77
C LEU A 161 -6.44 1.96 0.02
N LEU A 162 -6.46 0.77 -0.59
CA LEU A 162 -7.68 0.22 -1.21
C LEU A 162 -8.76 -0.10 -0.17
N GLY A 163 -8.39 -0.62 1.00
CA GLY A 163 -9.32 -0.89 2.11
C GLY A 163 -9.96 0.39 2.64
N ALA A 164 -9.17 1.46 2.79
CA ALA A 164 -9.67 2.78 3.13
C ALA A 164 -10.62 3.33 2.05
N ASP A 165 -10.33 3.05 0.77
CA ASP A 165 -11.18 3.50 -0.34
C ASP A 165 -12.54 2.80 -0.36
N LEU A 166 -12.59 1.50 -0.03
CA LEU A 166 -13.87 0.79 0.17
C LEU A 166 -14.73 1.47 1.25
N VAL A 167 -14.12 1.90 2.36
CA VAL A 167 -14.82 2.64 3.42
C VAL A 167 -15.24 4.03 2.96
N TYR A 168 -14.39 4.73 2.19
CA TYR A 168 -14.76 6.01 1.59
C TYR A 168 -15.99 5.88 0.69
N ILE A 169 -16.03 4.87 -0.19
CA ILE A 169 -17.17 4.59 -1.06
C ILE A 169 -18.42 4.29 -0.23
N TYR A 170 -18.28 3.48 0.83
CA TYR A 170 -19.38 3.14 1.74
C TYR A 170 -19.97 4.39 2.42
N LEU A 171 -19.12 5.20 3.07
CA LEU A 171 -19.54 6.39 3.82
C LEU A 171 -20.10 7.49 2.91
N ASN A 172 -19.73 7.49 1.63
CA ASN A 172 -20.14 8.51 0.68
C ASN A 172 -21.08 7.99 -0.41
N TRP A 173 -21.64 6.79 -0.24
CA TRP A 173 -22.39 6.07 -1.27
C TRP A 173 -23.53 6.90 -1.88
N ASN A 174 -24.26 7.62 -1.04
CA ASN A 174 -25.40 8.44 -1.44
C ASN A 174 -25.01 9.84 -1.96
N PHE A 175 -23.74 10.23 -1.79
CA PHE A 175 -23.22 11.55 -2.16
C PHE A 175 -22.39 11.53 -3.44
N ILE A 176 -21.86 10.36 -3.80
CA ILE A 176 -21.16 10.13 -5.06
C ILE A 176 -22.21 9.76 -6.13
N PRO A 177 -22.13 10.29 -7.37
CA PRO A 177 -23.01 9.87 -8.45
C PRO A 177 -23.01 8.34 -8.62
N ALA A 178 -24.19 7.73 -8.71
CA ALA A 178 -24.35 6.27 -8.63
C ALA A 178 -23.52 5.49 -9.67
N ARG A 179 -23.25 6.07 -10.84
CA ARG A 179 -22.37 5.43 -11.85
C ARG A 179 -20.91 5.43 -11.40
N GLU A 180 -20.45 6.52 -10.79
CA GLU A 180 -19.06 6.70 -10.35
C GLU A 180 -18.75 5.76 -9.18
N SER A 181 -19.60 5.72 -8.15
CA SER A 181 -19.41 4.83 -6.99
C SER A 181 -19.40 3.36 -7.37
N ARG A 182 -20.25 2.94 -8.33
CA ARG A 182 -20.27 1.55 -8.84
C ARG A 182 -19.02 1.20 -9.64
N VAL A 183 -18.56 2.10 -10.51
CA VAL A 183 -17.33 1.88 -11.30
C VAL A 183 -16.13 1.81 -10.37
N GLU A 184 -16.02 2.72 -9.42
CA GLU A 184 -14.94 2.75 -8.45
C GLU A 184 -14.92 1.49 -7.58
N LEU A 185 -16.07 1.08 -7.04
CA LEU A 185 -16.20 -0.17 -6.29
C LEU A 185 -15.78 -1.39 -7.12
N CYS A 186 -16.18 -1.45 -8.39
CA CYS A 186 -15.80 -2.52 -9.30
C CYS A 186 -14.28 -2.55 -9.53
N VAL A 187 -13.68 -1.40 -9.82
CA VAL A 187 -12.23 -1.28 -10.07
C VAL A 187 -11.44 -1.68 -8.83
N VAL A 188 -11.76 -1.13 -7.65
CA VAL A 188 -11.07 -1.45 -6.40
C VAL A 188 -11.19 -2.93 -6.07
N THR A 189 -12.39 -3.50 -6.20
CA THR A 189 -12.61 -4.93 -5.95
C THR A 189 -11.81 -5.79 -6.92
N MET A 190 -11.78 -5.44 -8.21
CA MET A 190 -11.00 -6.17 -9.22
C MET A 190 -9.50 -6.11 -8.94
N ILE A 191 -8.97 -4.97 -8.49
CA ILE A 191 -7.56 -4.83 -8.12
C ILE A 191 -7.23 -5.73 -6.91
N ILE A 192 -8.08 -5.72 -5.88
CA ILE A 192 -7.91 -6.57 -4.70
C ILE A 192 -7.91 -8.05 -5.11
N LEU A 193 -8.89 -8.48 -5.92
CA LEU A 193 -8.98 -9.87 -6.39
C LEU A 193 -7.77 -10.26 -7.23
N LEU A 194 -7.32 -9.38 -8.13
CA LEU A 194 -6.15 -9.65 -8.96
C LEU A 194 -4.89 -9.81 -8.10
N ASN A 195 -4.69 -8.97 -7.09
CA ASN A 195 -3.55 -9.08 -6.17
C ASN A 195 -3.57 -10.42 -5.43
N VAL A 196 -4.72 -10.84 -4.90
CA VAL A 196 -4.88 -12.14 -4.22
C VAL A 196 -4.65 -13.32 -5.17
N MET A 197 -5.15 -13.25 -6.41
CA MET A 197 -5.01 -14.32 -7.41
C MET A 197 -3.55 -14.47 -7.88
N ILE A 198 -2.87 -13.36 -8.17
CA ILE A 198 -1.44 -13.37 -8.51
C ILE A 198 -0.65 -13.91 -7.32
N GLY A 199 -1.02 -13.52 -6.10
CA GLY A 199 -0.33 -13.98 -4.90
C GLY A 199 -0.51 -15.46 -4.58
N GLY A 200 -1.70 -16.01 -4.82
CA GLY A 200 -1.94 -17.45 -4.67
C GLY A 200 -1.26 -18.31 -5.73
N SER A 201 -0.89 -17.71 -6.88
CA SER A 201 -0.30 -18.43 -8.03
C SER A 201 1.23 -18.42 -8.01
N LYS A 202 1.84 -17.40 -7.39
CA LYS A 202 3.29 -17.25 -7.25
C LYS A 202 3.62 -17.33 -5.77
N GLY A 203 4.17 -18.45 -5.29
CA GLY A 203 4.48 -18.72 -3.87
C GLY A 203 5.42 -17.73 -3.16
N ASN A 204 5.79 -16.62 -3.80
CA ASN A 204 6.66 -15.56 -3.28
C ASN A 204 5.90 -14.24 -3.00
N ILE A 205 4.56 -14.23 -3.07
CA ILE A 205 3.73 -13.06 -2.78
C ILE A 205 2.88 -13.32 -1.54
N ASP A 206 2.96 -12.40 -0.59
CA ASP A 206 2.36 -12.57 0.72
C ASP A 206 0.91 -12.06 0.77
N ASN A 207 -0.03 -12.97 0.55
CA ASN A 207 -1.47 -12.67 0.66
C ASN A 207 -1.91 -12.31 2.08
N LEU A 208 -1.21 -12.77 3.12
CA LEU A 208 -1.52 -12.40 4.50
C LEU A 208 -1.08 -10.97 4.79
N ALA A 209 0.06 -10.53 4.23
CA ALA A 209 0.45 -9.13 4.29
C ALA A 209 -0.58 -8.21 3.62
N HIS A 210 -1.11 -8.62 2.46
CA HIS A 210 -2.15 -7.85 1.77
C HIS A 210 -3.46 -7.80 2.57
N LEU A 211 -3.87 -8.93 3.15
CA LEU A 211 -5.09 -9.01 3.96
C LEU A 211 -4.96 -8.13 5.22
N GLY A 212 -3.83 -8.20 5.93
CA GLY A 212 -3.59 -7.41 7.14
C GLY A 212 -3.60 -5.92 6.83
N GLY A 213 -2.98 -5.54 5.71
CA GLY A 213 -3.03 -4.17 5.21
C GLY A 213 -4.44 -3.71 4.86
N LEU A 214 -5.19 -4.51 4.10
CA LEU A 214 -6.58 -4.21 3.69
C LEU A 214 -7.49 -3.99 4.89
N VAL A 215 -7.41 -4.85 5.91
CA VAL A 215 -8.21 -4.75 7.14
C VAL A 215 -7.86 -3.48 7.91
N GLU A 216 -6.57 -3.23 8.16
CA GLU A 216 -6.14 -2.02 8.88
C GLU A 216 -6.50 -0.75 8.10
N GLY A 217 -6.39 -0.78 6.78
CA GLY A 217 -6.79 0.31 5.91
C GLY A 217 -8.27 0.64 6.02
N GLY A 218 -9.13 -0.38 6.05
CA GLY A 218 -10.56 -0.19 6.30
C GLY A 218 -10.85 0.40 7.69
N ILE A 219 -10.17 -0.08 8.73
CA ILE A 219 -10.29 0.45 10.10
C ILE A 219 -9.88 1.94 10.15
N CYS A 220 -8.70 2.26 9.61
CA CYS A 220 -8.23 3.64 9.46
C CYS A 220 -9.18 4.48 8.61
N GLY A 221 -9.83 3.86 7.61
CA GLY A 221 -10.82 4.45 6.73
C GLY A 221 -11.90 5.21 7.51
N PHE A 222 -12.50 4.57 8.52
CA PHE A 222 -13.53 5.18 9.36
C PHE A 222 -13.04 6.42 10.14
N SER A 223 -11.74 6.55 10.39
CA SER A 223 -11.18 7.67 11.14
C SER A 223 -10.64 8.81 10.27
N LEU A 224 -10.07 8.47 9.13
CA LEU A 224 -9.17 9.35 8.38
C LEU A 224 -9.71 9.79 7.01
N VAL A 225 -10.64 9.05 6.39
CA VAL A 225 -11.16 9.43 5.07
C VAL A 225 -12.13 10.60 5.17
N LYS A 226 -12.24 11.34 4.07
CA LYS A 226 -13.12 12.51 3.98
C LYS A 226 -14.57 12.06 3.79
N ILE A 227 -15.47 12.65 4.59
CA ILE A 227 -16.92 12.57 4.38
C ILE A 227 -17.36 13.82 3.61
N LEU A 228 -18.10 13.64 2.52
CA LEU A 228 -18.48 14.73 1.59
C LEU A 228 -19.53 15.66 2.20
N VAL A 229 -20.45 15.13 3.01
CA VAL A 229 -21.51 15.91 3.69
C VAL A 229 -21.52 15.56 5.19
N PRO A 230 -20.59 16.12 6.00
CA PRO A 230 -20.40 15.72 7.40
C PRO A 230 -21.63 15.91 8.28
N ASP A 231 -22.43 16.95 8.03
CA ASP A 231 -23.61 17.28 8.83
C ASP A 231 -24.76 16.29 8.63
N GLN A 232 -24.71 15.47 7.57
CA GLN A 232 -25.68 14.40 7.31
C GLN A 232 -25.24 13.04 7.88
N GLU A 233 -24.04 12.96 8.47
CA GLU A 233 -23.50 11.76 9.12
C GLU A 233 -23.34 11.99 10.64
N PRO A 234 -24.41 11.81 11.45
CA PRO A 234 -24.44 12.21 12.86
C PRO A 234 -23.45 11.46 13.77
N ASN A 235 -22.75 10.44 13.27
CA ASN A 235 -21.88 9.55 14.06
C ASN A 235 -20.38 9.70 13.76
N ARG A 236 -19.94 10.80 13.17
CA ARG A 236 -18.53 11.01 12.79
C ARG A 236 -17.52 10.79 13.92
N ASP A 237 -17.81 11.28 15.12
CA ASP A 237 -16.92 11.08 16.26
C ASP A 237 -16.90 9.64 16.76
N ALA A 238 -18.00 8.90 16.58
CA ALA A 238 -18.06 7.48 16.88
C ALA A 238 -17.20 6.67 15.90
N TYR A 239 -17.24 6.98 14.59
CA TYR A 239 -16.37 6.35 13.59
C TYR A 239 -14.88 6.60 13.86
N ARG A 240 -14.53 7.85 14.23
CA ARG A 240 -13.15 8.20 14.62
C ARG A 240 -12.67 7.44 15.85
N ARG A 241 -13.47 7.39 16.91
CA ARG A 241 -13.13 6.60 18.11
C ARG A 241 -13.05 5.11 17.78
N GLY A 242 -14.01 4.60 17.01
CA GLY A 242 -14.08 3.22 16.59
C GLY A 242 -12.86 2.78 15.80
N GLY A 243 -12.40 3.58 14.83
CA GLY A 243 -11.19 3.26 14.07
C GLY A 243 -9.93 3.32 14.92
N ILE A 244 -9.76 4.31 15.80
CA ILE A 244 -8.61 4.35 16.74
C ILE A 244 -8.59 3.12 17.65
N ILE A 245 -9.72 2.78 18.26
CA ILE A 245 -9.85 1.60 19.13
C ILE A 245 -9.60 0.32 18.32
N GLY A 246 -10.13 0.26 17.10
CA GLY A 246 -9.94 -0.86 16.17
C GLY A 246 -8.47 -1.09 15.84
N THR A 247 -7.73 -0.05 15.48
CA THR A 247 -6.29 -0.13 15.19
C THR A 247 -5.52 -0.62 16.42
N LEU A 248 -5.78 -0.04 17.60
CA LEU A 248 -5.12 -0.46 18.85
C LEU A 248 -5.43 -1.93 19.18
N ALA A 249 -6.68 -2.35 19.02
CA ALA A 249 -7.11 -3.72 19.27
C ALA A 249 -6.48 -4.71 18.28
N LEU A 250 -6.38 -4.34 16.99
CA LEU A 250 -5.76 -5.18 15.96
C LEU A 250 -4.27 -5.39 16.25
N TYR A 251 -3.55 -4.31 16.59
CA TYR A 251 -2.12 -4.37 16.90
C TYR A 251 -1.86 -5.18 18.18
N ALA A 252 -2.70 -5.01 19.21
CA ALA A 252 -2.63 -5.82 20.42
C ALA A 252 -2.88 -7.30 20.12
N LEU A 253 -3.89 -7.62 19.29
CA LEU A 253 -4.19 -8.98 18.88
C LEU A 253 -3.01 -9.62 18.15
N PHE A 254 -2.43 -8.94 17.16
CA PHE A 254 -1.27 -9.44 16.44
C PHE A 254 -0.05 -9.64 17.33
N PHE A 255 0.23 -8.68 18.21
CA PHE A 255 1.33 -8.80 19.17
C PHE A 255 1.14 -10.00 20.10
N ILE A 256 -0.05 -10.17 20.68
CA ILE A 256 -0.38 -11.32 21.54
C ILE A 256 -0.20 -12.62 20.75
N THR A 257 -0.71 -12.67 19.52
CA THR A 257 -0.66 -13.88 18.68
C THR A 257 0.79 -14.26 18.34
N LEU A 258 1.62 -13.28 17.96
CA LEU A 258 3.03 -13.49 17.62
C LEU A 258 3.84 -14.13 18.76
N TYR A 259 3.50 -13.80 20.01
CA TYR A 259 4.19 -14.33 21.20
C TYR A 259 3.47 -15.53 21.85
N ALA A 260 2.19 -15.76 21.55
CA ALA A 260 1.43 -16.88 22.12
C ALA A 260 1.77 -18.23 21.47
N PHE A 261 2.10 -18.26 20.17
CA PHE A 261 2.41 -19.50 19.45
C PHE A 261 3.91 -19.65 19.26
N PRO A 262 4.52 -20.84 19.43
CA PRO A 262 5.94 -21.07 19.14
C PRO A 262 6.25 -20.75 17.67
N SER A 263 7.41 -20.16 17.40
CA SER A 263 7.95 -20.14 16.03
C SER A 263 8.52 -21.53 15.79
N SER A 264 7.98 -22.25 14.82
CA SER A 264 8.45 -23.58 14.41
C SER A 264 9.92 -23.58 14.00
#